data_AF-A0A8J7YEJ3-F1
#
_entry.id   AF-A0A8J7YEJ3-F1
#
_cell.length_a   1.000
_cell.length_b   1.000
_cell.length_c   1.000
_cell.angle_alpha   90.00
_cell.angle_beta   90.00
_cell.angle_gamma   90.00
#
_symmetry.space_group_name_H-M   'P 1'
#
loop_
_entity.id
_entity.type
_entity.pdbx_description
1 polymer ?
#
loop_
_entity_poly.entity_id
_entity_poly.type
_entity_poly.pdbx_seq_one_letter_code
_entity_poly.pdbx_strand_id
1 'polypeptide(L)'
;MQTLLLGSDDVTEHADLRAVIDAVESAFAADARGDTIMPAKSYIDLPQYNGDFRSMPAYVNAGEWDAAAVKWVNVHPDNPTDHDLPTVLGTLIYSDPETAFPLAVMDGTVLTRLRTGAAAAVATDHLAIEDARSLGLVGAGTQAYTQLEAIAAVRDIEEVVVADRDEAKQRAFGERFGDRFDVRPGSIEDAAACDVLSTITPVESPIVEREWLGERTHVNAIGADAAGKHEHDDRTLLDAKLVIDDYEQCTHSGEINVPWSEGTLTEDDLYGELGSVVAGDLAGREPDDGITLFDSTGLAIQDVAAAHVTYERATEGGGGTPFSLVGTETT
;
A
#
# COMPACT_ATOMS: atom_id res chain seq x y z
N MET A 1 4.38 22.93 -24.24
CA MET A 1 4.63 21.82 -23.31
C MET A 1 3.54 20.78 -23.57
N GLN A 2 3.84 19.48 -23.50
CA GLN A 2 2.85 18.43 -23.71
C GLN A 2 2.77 17.58 -22.43
N THR A 3 1.58 17.11 -22.13
CA THR A 3 1.32 16.13 -21.06
C THR A 3 1.51 14.73 -21.62
N LEU A 4 2.23 13.85 -20.93
CA LEU A 4 2.30 12.44 -21.29
C LEU A 4 1.05 11.70 -20.82
N LEU A 5 0.41 10.94 -21.71
CA LEU A 5 -0.59 9.96 -21.33
C LEU A 5 0.10 8.61 -21.14
N LEU A 6 -0.01 8.04 -19.95
CA LEU A 6 0.58 6.76 -19.58
C LEU A 6 -0.55 5.79 -19.21
N GLY A 7 -0.85 4.85 -20.12
CA GLY A 7 -1.84 3.81 -19.89
C GLY A 7 -1.33 2.73 -18.93
N SER A 8 -2.14 1.70 -18.69
CA SER A 8 -1.75 0.57 -17.83
C SER A 8 -0.46 -0.12 -18.28
N ASP A 9 -0.25 -0.24 -19.60
CA ASP A 9 0.92 -0.90 -20.17
C ASP A 9 2.17 -0.04 -19.97
N ASP A 10 2.09 1.27 -20.23
CA ASP A 10 3.18 2.22 -19.98
C ASP A 10 3.55 2.24 -18.49
N VAL A 11 2.56 2.30 -17.59
CA VAL A 11 2.80 2.28 -16.14
C VAL A 11 3.44 0.96 -15.73
N THR A 12 2.96 -0.18 -16.22
CA THR A 12 3.54 -1.49 -15.90
C THR A 12 4.98 -1.63 -16.38
N GLU A 13 5.31 -1.05 -17.55
CA GLU A 13 6.65 -1.09 -18.11
C GLU A 13 7.63 -0.17 -17.36
N HIS A 14 7.18 1.01 -16.92
CA HIS A 14 8.05 2.05 -16.38
C HIS A 14 8.05 2.18 -14.86
N ALA A 15 7.05 1.64 -14.15
CA ALA A 15 7.00 1.62 -12.69
C ALA A 15 7.85 0.47 -12.12
N ASP A 16 9.18 0.55 -12.30
CA ASP A 16 10.13 -0.42 -11.76
C ASP A 16 9.94 -0.59 -10.24
N LEU A 17 9.55 -1.78 -9.81
CA LEU A 17 9.06 -2.01 -8.44
C LEU A 17 10.12 -1.70 -7.37
N ARG A 18 11.40 -2.01 -7.62
CA ARG A 18 12.48 -1.66 -6.68
C ARG A 18 12.62 -0.16 -6.54
N ALA A 19 12.66 0.58 -7.64
CA ALA A 19 12.71 2.03 -7.58
C ALA A 19 11.44 2.65 -6.94
N VAL A 20 10.26 2.02 -7.12
CA VAL A 20 9.04 2.45 -6.43
C VAL A 20 9.14 2.21 -4.92
N ILE A 21 9.74 1.11 -4.46
CA ILE A 21 10.02 0.86 -3.04
C ILE A 21 10.93 1.97 -2.49
N ASP A 22 12.06 2.23 -3.14
CA ASP A 22 13.02 3.27 -2.71
C ASP A 22 12.36 4.66 -2.68
N ALA A 23 11.55 4.99 -3.69
CA ALA A 23 10.85 6.27 -3.74
C ALA A 23 9.78 6.39 -2.65
N VAL A 24 9.01 5.33 -2.37
CA VAL A 24 8.02 5.29 -1.29
C VAL A 24 8.71 5.44 0.07
N GLU A 25 9.84 4.78 0.29
CA GLU A 25 10.65 4.94 1.50
C GLU A 25 11.10 6.40 1.66
N SER A 26 11.64 7.01 0.60
CA SER A 26 12.06 8.41 0.64
C SER A 26 10.90 9.39 0.91
N ALA A 27 9.69 9.06 0.45
CA ALA A 27 8.49 9.85 0.70
C ALA A 27 8.03 9.75 2.16
N PHE A 28 8.06 8.56 2.76
CA PHE A 28 7.82 8.39 4.21
C PHE A 28 8.84 9.17 5.04
N ALA A 29 10.11 9.13 4.66
CA ALA A 29 11.15 9.90 5.34
C ALA A 29 10.92 11.42 5.22
N ALA A 30 10.46 11.89 4.05
CA ALA A 30 10.14 13.29 3.82
C ALA A 30 8.95 13.75 4.67
N ASP A 31 7.93 12.90 4.78
CA ASP A 31 6.74 13.16 5.58
C ASP A 31 7.08 13.35 7.06
N ALA A 32 7.89 12.45 7.62
CA ALA A 32 8.38 12.56 9.01
C ALA A 32 9.19 13.84 9.29
N ARG A 33 9.88 14.37 8.29
CA ARG A 33 10.61 15.65 8.39
C ARG A 33 9.72 16.88 8.22
N GLY A 34 8.46 16.70 7.82
CA GLY A 34 7.55 17.79 7.48
C GLY A 34 7.82 18.42 6.11
N ASP A 35 8.47 17.69 5.20
CA ASP A 35 8.81 18.12 3.84
C ASP A 35 7.72 17.76 2.80
N THR A 36 6.51 17.46 3.27
CA THR A 36 5.34 17.08 2.45
C THR A 36 4.17 18.03 2.70
N ILE A 37 3.23 18.07 1.76
CA ILE A 37 1.92 18.66 1.95
C ILE A 37 0.89 17.62 1.50
N MET A 38 0.23 16.97 2.46
CA MET A 38 -0.79 15.96 2.23
C MET A 38 -2.07 16.32 3.00
N PRO A 39 -2.99 17.10 2.41
CA PRO A 39 -4.29 17.32 3.06
C PRO A 39 -5.08 16.02 3.12
N ALA A 40 -6.02 15.94 4.07
CA ALA A 40 -6.90 14.80 4.22
C ALA A 40 -7.64 14.43 2.92
N LYS A 41 -7.87 13.12 2.74
CA LYS A 41 -8.64 12.57 1.62
C LYS A 41 -10.01 13.25 1.54
N SER A 42 -10.40 13.70 0.35
CA SER A 42 -11.75 14.21 0.11
C SER A 42 -12.62 13.12 -0.51
N TYR A 43 -13.81 12.90 0.05
CA TYR A 43 -14.73 11.85 -0.35
C TYR A 43 -15.96 12.40 -1.08
N ILE A 44 -16.44 11.63 -2.06
CA ILE A 44 -17.78 11.74 -2.62
C ILE A 44 -18.47 10.40 -2.40
N ASP A 45 -19.24 10.29 -1.32
CA ASP A 45 -20.00 9.09 -1.02
C ASP A 45 -21.23 8.98 -1.93
N LEU A 46 -21.43 7.79 -2.49
CA LEU A 46 -22.55 7.48 -3.37
C LEU A 46 -23.30 6.23 -2.86
N PRO A 47 -24.05 6.32 -1.74
CA PRO A 47 -24.73 5.17 -1.16
C PRO A 47 -25.69 4.46 -2.12
N GLN A 48 -26.30 5.20 -3.06
CA GLN A 48 -27.18 4.65 -4.09
C GLN A 48 -26.47 3.75 -5.11
N TYR A 49 -25.13 3.78 -5.16
CA TYR A 49 -24.29 2.96 -6.03
C TYR A 49 -23.36 2.05 -5.24
N ASN A 50 -23.54 1.95 -3.92
CA ASN A 50 -22.66 1.19 -3.02
C ASN A 50 -21.17 1.52 -3.28
N GLY A 51 -20.83 2.80 -3.37
CA GLY A 51 -19.47 3.19 -3.72
C GLY A 51 -19.14 4.63 -3.38
N ASP A 52 -17.89 4.97 -3.57
CA ASP A 52 -17.35 6.31 -3.34
C ASP A 52 -16.35 6.71 -4.43
N PHE A 53 -16.02 8.00 -4.45
CA PHE A 53 -14.80 8.51 -5.05
C PHE A 53 -13.96 9.28 -4.04
N ARG A 54 -12.64 9.29 -4.24
CA ARG A 54 -11.64 9.86 -3.35
C ARG A 54 -10.66 10.71 -4.14
N SER A 55 -10.42 11.93 -3.68
CA SER A 55 -9.32 12.78 -4.13
C SER A 55 -8.18 12.72 -3.12
N MET A 56 -6.99 12.40 -3.60
CA MET A 56 -5.78 12.24 -2.80
C MET A 56 -4.65 13.11 -3.40
N PRO A 57 -4.63 14.43 -3.12
CA PRO A 57 -3.55 15.30 -3.55
C PRO A 57 -2.38 15.27 -2.57
N ALA A 58 -1.16 15.38 -3.08
CA ALA A 58 0.02 15.60 -2.26
C ALA A 58 1.13 16.35 -3.03
N TYR A 59 1.96 17.06 -2.27
CA TYR A 59 3.31 17.47 -2.67
C TYR A 59 4.32 16.75 -1.79
N VAL A 60 5.42 16.28 -2.39
CA VAL A 60 6.53 15.63 -1.70
C VAL A 60 7.82 16.30 -2.11
N ASN A 61 8.64 16.70 -1.14
CA ASN A 61 10.05 17.04 -1.35
C ASN A 61 10.94 16.01 -0.63
N ALA A 62 11.44 15.03 -1.37
CA ALA A 62 12.31 13.99 -0.85
C ALA A 62 13.81 14.36 -0.90
N GLY A 63 14.14 15.61 -1.22
CA GLY A 63 15.50 16.12 -1.33
C GLY A 63 16.10 15.91 -2.72
N GLU A 64 16.25 14.65 -3.17
CA GLU A 64 16.77 14.35 -4.52
C GLU A 64 15.72 14.56 -5.63
N TRP A 65 14.44 14.50 -5.26
CA TRP A 65 13.32 14.74 -6.14
C TRP A 65 12.19 15.45 -5.39
N ASP A 66 11.39 16.22 -6.13
CA ASP A 66 10.13 16.75 -5.64
C ASP A 66 9.04 16.67 -6.72
N ALA A 67 7.79 16.55 -6.27
CA ALA A 67 6.66 16.40 -7.18
C ALA A 67 5.33 16.74 -6.50
N ALA A 68 4.37 17.20 -7.32
CA ALA A 68 2.98 17.33 -6.90
C ALA A 68 2.09 16.41 -7.75
N ALA A 69 1.17 15.69 -7.12
CA ALA A 69 0.18 14.89 -7.84
C ALA A 69 -1.17 14.89 -7.15
N VAL A 70 -2.21 14.55 -7.91
CA VAL A 70 -3.51 14.21 -7.36
C VAL A 70 -3.99 12.90 -7.97
N LYS A 71 -4.33 11.94 -7.10
CA LYS A 71 -5.03 10.73 -7.51
C LYS A 71 -6.54 10.92 -7.34
N TRP A 72 -7.27 10.58 -8.38
CA TRP A 72 -8.72 10.41 -8.37
C TRP A 72 -9.03 8.93 -8.48
N VAL A 73 -9.62 8.34 -7.44
CA VAL A 73 -9.83 6.90 -7.33
C VAL A 73 -11.24 6.59 -6.81
N ASN A 74 -11.83 5.48 -7.24
CA ASN A 74 -13.11 4.99 -6.70
C ASN A 74 -12.92 3.71 -5.88
N VAL A 75 -13.91 3.40 -5.05
CA VAL A 75 -14.17 2.04 -4.57
C VAL A 75 -15.63 1.71 -4.80
N HIS A 76 -15.92 0.71 -5.64
CA HIS A 76 -17.27 0.21 -5.94
C HIS A 76 -17.24 -1.32 -5.89
N PRO A 77 -17.60 -1.95 -4.77
CA PRO A 77 -17.48 -3.39 -4.56
C PRO A 77 -18.25 -4.26 -5.56
N ASP A 78 -19.36 -3.74 -6.10
CA ASP A 78 -20.24 -4.49 -7.00
C ASP A 78 -19.76 -4.50 -8.48
N ASN A 79 -18.78 -3.65 -8.83
CA ASN A 79 -18.25 -3.52 -10.20
C ASN A 79 -17.88 -4.86 -10.87
N PRO A 80 -17.18 -5.81 -10.20
CA PRO A 80 -16.80 -7.06 -10.85
C PRO A 80 -18.00 -7.94 -11.22
N THR A 81 -19.07 -7.88 -10.43
CA THR A 81 -20.25 -8.74 -10.61
C THR A 81 -21.25 -8.10 -11.57
N ASP A 82 -21.48 -6.80 -11.44
CA ASP A 82 -22.55 -6.10 -12.16
C ASP A 82 -22.07 -5.49 -13.49
N HIS A 83 -20.77 -5.23 -13.63
CA HIS A 83 -20.22 -4.43 -14.73
C HIS A 83 -18.96 -5.01 -15.40
N ASP A 84 -18.42 -6.13 -14.92
CA ASP A 84 -17.15 -6.70 -15.40
C ASP A 84 -15.98 -5.69 -15.30
N LEU A 85 -16.00 -4.85 -14.26
CA LEU A 85 -14.97 -3.85 -13.98
C LEU A 85 -14.27 -4.15 -12.64
N PRO A 86 -13.02 -3.72 -12.46
CA PRO A 86 -12.38 -3.73 -11.14
C PRO A 86 -13.16 -2.93 -10.09
N THR A 87 -13.09 -3.39 -8.83
CA THR A 87 -13.62 -2.67 -7.68
C THR A 87 -12.99 -1.28 -7.51
N VAL A 88 -11.69 -1.19 -7.79
CA VAL A 88 -10.89 0.03 -7.67
C VAL A 88 -10.35 0.42 -9.04
N LEU A 89 -10.67 1.62 -9.48
CA LEU A 89 -10.16 2.28 -10.67
C LEU A 89 -9.64 3.66 -10.29
N GLY A 90 -8.49 4.03 -10.81
CA GLY A 90 -7.88 5.32 -10.51
C GLY A 90 -7.22 5.97 -11.70
N THR A 91 -7.12 7.29 -11.65
CA THR A 91 -6.29 8.09 -12.55
C THR A 91 -5.49 9.07 -11.71
N LEU A 92 -4.24 9.31 -12.09
CA LEU A 92 -3.36 10.23 -11.40
C LEU A 92 -2.88 11.33 -12.36
N ILE A 93 -2.93 12.58 -11.89
CA ILE A 93 -2.33 13.72 -12.59
C ILE A 93 -1.04 14.07 -11.85
N TYR A 94 0.10 13.89 -12.53
CA TYR A 94 1.43 14.23 -12.05
C TYR A 94 1.84 15.59 -12.62
N SER A 95 2.25 16.51 -11.77
CA SER A 95 2.44 17.92 -12.11
C SER A 95 3.81 18.44 -11.68
N ASP A 96 4.30 19.40 -12.46
CA ASP A 96 5.45 20.22 -12.10
C ASP A 96 5.07 21.14 -10.92
N PRO A 97 5.75 21.05 -9.77
CA PRO A 97 5.43 21.88 -8.60
C PRO A 97 5.76 23.37 -8.79
N GLU A 98 6.68 23.74 -9.69
CA GLU A 98 7.05 25.13 -9.98
C GLU A 98 6.04 25.79 -10.92
N THR A 99 5.66 25.10 -12.00
CA THR A 99 4.81 25.68 -13.06
C THR A 99 3.34 25.30 -12.97
N ALA A 100 3.01 24.32 -12.12
CA ALA A 100 1.70 23.66 -12.04
C ALA A 100 1.25 23.00 -13.36
N PHE A 101 2.15 22.81 -14.32
CA PHE A 101 1.81 22.14 -15.57
C PHE A 101 1.62 20.63 -15.33
N PRO A 102 0.53 20.02 -15.85
CA PRO A 102 0.32 18.58 -15.73
C PRO A 102 1.28 17.85 -16.66
N LEU A 103 2.38 17.36 -16.11
CA LEU A 103 3.42 16.65 -16.84
C LEU A 103 2.91 15.29 -17.35
N ALA A 104 2.09 14.58 -16.58
CA ALA A 104 1.50 13.33 -17.01
C ALA A 104 0.09 13.07 -16.44
N VAL A 105 -0.69 12.28 -17.19
CA VAL A 105 -1.91 11.61 -16.71
C VAL A 105 -1.68 10.10 -16.83
N MET A 106 -1.80 9.39 -15.72
CA MET A 106 -1.41 8.00 -15.59
C MET A 106 -2.55 7.10 -15.14
N ASP A 107 -2.49 5.81 -15.49
CA ASP A 107 -3.32 4.80 -14.86
C ASP A 107 -2.99 4.72 -13.35
N GLY A 108 -3.92 5.21 -12.53
CA GLY A 108 -3.80 5.18 -11.07
C GLY A 108 -4.13 3.82 -10.48
N THR A 109 -4.71 2.92 -11.27
CA THR A 109 -5.10 1.57 -10.85
C THR A 109 -3.87 0.69 -10.62
N VAL A 110 -2.97 0.62 -11.58
CA VAL A 110 -1.69 -0.10 -11.49
C VAL A 110 -0.79 0.59 -10.47
N LEU A 111 -0.67 1.92 -10.50
CA LEU A 111 0.12 2.66 -9.50
C LEU A 111 -0.32 2.35 -8.07
N THR A 112 -1.63 2.34 -7.80
CA THR A 112 -2.16 2.02 -6.47
C THR A 112 -1.75 0.60 -6.03
N ARG A 113 -1.74 -0.38 -6.93
CA ARG A 113 -1.32 -1.75 -6.59
C ARG A 113 0.16 -1.81 -6.23
N LEU A 114 1.00 -1.15 -7.04
CA LEU A 114 2.45 -1.14 -6.86
C LEU A 114 2.86 -0.40 -5.59
N ARG A 115 2.35 0.81 -5.38
CA ARG A 115 2.69 1.62 -4.20
C ARG A 115 2.21 1.02 -2.88
N THR A 116 1.08 0.30 -2.87
CA THR A 116 0.61 -0.43 -1.67
C THR A 116 1.54 -1.60 -1.34
N GLY A 117 1.94 -2.39 -2.36
CA GLY A 117 2.95 -3.44 -2.17
C GLY A 117 4.28 -2.87 -1.69
N ALA A 118 4.70 -1.75 -2.28
CA ALA A 118 5.93 -1.05 -1.90
C ALA A 118 5.91 -0.55 -0.45
N ALA A 119 4.81 0.04 0.02
CA ALA A 119 4.67 0.45 1.42
C ALA A 119 4.82 -0.74 2.40
N ALA A 120 4.21 -1.88 2.07
CA ALA A 120 4.37 -3.11 2.86
C ALA A 120 5.81 -3.64 2.81
N ALA A 121 6.51 -3.52 1.67
CA ALA A 121 7.91 -3.88 1.56
C ALA A 121 8.80 -2.97 2.41
N VAL A 122 8.57 -1.65 2.42
CA VAL A 122 9.28 -0.71 3.31
C VAL A 122 9.03 -1.07 4.77
N ALA A 123 7.78 -1.27 5.18
CA ALA A 123 7.48 -1.71 6.54
C ALA A 123 8.18 -3.03 6.90
N THR A 124 8.14 -4.01 5.99
CA THR A 124 8.81 -5.30 6.16
C THR A 124 10.32 -5.13 6.30
N ASP A 125 10.94 -4.24 5.52
CA ASP A 125 12.38 -4.03 5.55
C ASP A 125 12.87 -3.49 6.90
N HIS A 126 12.05 -2.65 7.54
CA HIS A 126 12.36 -2.06 8.85
C HIS A 126 11.88 -2.89 10.05
N LEU A 127 10.81 -3.68 9.89
CA LEU A 127 10.08 -4.27 11.01
C LEU A 127 10.07 -5.81 11.03
N ALA A 128 10.40 -6.49 9.93
CA ALA A 128 10.54 -7.95 9.93
C ALA A 128 11.94 -8.39 10.37
N ILE A 129 12.03 -9.63 10.87
CA ILE A 129 13.34 -10.27 11.12
C ILE A 129 14.17 -10.29 9.83
N GLU A 130 15.50 -10.11 9.96
CA GLU A 130 16.41 -10.03 8.82
C GLU A 130 16.42 -11.31 7.99
N ASP A 131 16.24 -12.46 8.63
CA ASP A 131 16.28 -13.79 8.03
C ASP A 131 14.88 -14.37 7.74
N ALA A 132 13.86 -13.51 7.60
CA ALA A 132 12.51 -13.92 7.20
C ALA A 132 12.54 -14.63 5.83
N ARG A 133 11.99 -15.84 5.76
CA ARG A 133 11.96 -16.69 4.55
C ARG A 133 10.56 -17.11 4.12
N SER A 134 9.57 -16.95 4.99
CA SER A 134 8.18 -17.35 4.71
C SER A 134 7.23 -16.16 4.69
N LEU A 135 6.33 -16.15 3.70
CA LEU A 135 5.27 -15.14 3.55
C LEU A 135 3.89 -15.78 3.56
N GLY A 136 3.07 -15.39 4.52
CA GLY A 136 1.65 -15.67 4.58
C GLY A 136 0.83 -14.58 3.88
N LEU A 137 -0.13 -14.96 3.04
CA LEU A 137 -1.07 -14.05 2.39
C LEU A 137 -2.49 -14.45 2.76
N VAL A 138 -3.20 -13.60 3.50
CA VAL A 138 -4.63 -13.76 3.81
C VAL A 138 -5.42 -12.87 2.86
N GLY A 139 -6.06 -13.50 1.88
CA GLY A 139 -6.61 -12.89 0.68
C GLY A 139 -5.71 -13.16 -0.54
N ALA A 140 -6.30 -13.69 -1.61
CA ALA A 140 -5.65 -13.93 -2.91
C ALA A 140 -6.19 -12.96 -3.98
N GLY A 141 -6.57 -11.76 -3.55
CA GLY A 141 -6.99 -10.65 -4.42
C GLY A 141 -5.80 -10.00 -5.13
N THR A 142 -6.05 -8.87 -5.79
CA THR A 142 -5.02 -8.24 -6.63
C THR A 142 -3.79 -7.77 -5.84
N GLN A 143 -3.96 -7.30 -4.60
CA GLN A 143 -2.84 -6.89 -3.77
C GLN A 143 -1.90 -8.07 -3.41
N ALA A 144 -2.38 -9.31 -3.37
CA ALA A 144 -1.56 -10.48 -3.02
C ALA A 144 -0.32 -10.59 -3.93
N TYR A 145 -0.51 -10.28 -5.21
CA TYR A 145 0.53 -10.39 -6.24
C TYR A 145 1.63 -9.35 -6.01
N THR A 146 1.25 -8.09 -5.79
CA THR A 146 2.21 -7.00 -5.55
C THR A 146 2.83 -7.06 -4.16
N GLN A 147 2.12 -7.57 -3.14
CA GLN A 147 2.67 -7.85 -1.81
C GLN A 147 3.83 -8.85 -1.91
N LEU A 148 3.62 -10.00 -2.56
CA LEU A 148 4.69 -10.99 -2.76
C LEU A 148 5.86 -10.40 -3.57
N GLU A 149 5.59 -9.77 -4.71
CA GLU A 149 6.66 -9.25 -5.57
C GLU A 149 7.48 -8.16 -4.88
N ALA A 150 6.85 -7.29 -4.07
CA ALA A 150 7.54 -6.21 -3.37
C ALA A 150 8.30 -6.72 -2.14
N ILE A 151 7.68 -7.57 -1.30
CA ILE A 151 8.33 -8.13 -0.11
C ILE A 151 9.52 -9.02 -0.52
N ALA A 152 9.39 -9.82 -1.57
CA ALA A 152 10.49 -10.62 -2.10
C ALA A 152 11.63 -9.78 -2.74
N ALA A 153 11.44 -8.47 -2.92
CA ALA A 153 12.52 -7.58 -3.36
C ALA A 153 13.44 -7.15 -2.21
N VAL A 154 12.94 -7.18 -0.96
CA VAL A 154 13.63 -6.75 0.27
C VAL A 154 13.91 -7.90 1.25
N ARG A 155 13.29 -9.06 1.06
CA ARG A 155 13.53 -10.30 1.83
C ARG A 155 13.70 -11.51 0.92
N ASP A 156 14.49 -12.47 1.38
CA ASP A 156 14.78 -13.72 0.65
C ASP A 156 13.66 -14.75 0.90
N ILE A 157 12.45 -14.40 0.43
CA ILE A 157 11.26 -15.25 0.59
C ILE A 157 11.40 -16.50 -0.28
N GLU A 158 11.31 -17.66 0.37
CA GLU A 158 11.40 -18.99 -0.24
C GLU A 158 10.01 -19.67 -0.26
N GLU A 159 9.28 -19.60 0.86
CA GLU A 159 7.99 -20.27 1.07
C GLU A 159 6.84 -19.25 1.09
N VAL A 160 5.74 -19.57 0.41
CA VAL A 160 4.54 -18.71 0.38
C VAL A 160 3.29 -19.53 0.68
N VAL A 161 2.55 -19.11 1.70
CA VAL A 161 1.26 -19.72 2.08
C VAL A 161 0.14 -18.76 1.75
N VAL A 162 -0.80 -19.19 0.91
CA VAL A 162 -1.93 -18.35 0.49
C VAL A 162 -3.23 -18.92 1.03
N ALA A 163 -4.00 -18.09 1.73
CA ALA A 163 -5.32 -18.40 2.25
C ALA A 163 -6.37 -17.48 1.63
N ASP A 164 -7.39 -18.05 0.98
CA ASP A 164 -8.56 -17.32 0.48
C ASP A 164 -9.79 -18.24 0.54
N ARG A 165 -10.99 -17.67 0.69
CA ARG A 165 -12.24 -18.45 0.64
C ARG A 165 -12.48 -19.04 -0.76
N ASP A 166 -11.89 -18.44 -1.79
CA ASP A 166 -11.96 -18.88 -3.17
C ASP A 166 -10.72 -19.70 -3.56
N GLU A 167 -10.88 -21.03 -3.59
CA GLU A 167 -9.83 -21.97 -4.01
C GLU A 167 -9.31 -21.71 -5.43
N ALA A 168 -10.13 -21.14 -6.32
CA ALA A 168 -9.69 -20.84 -7.68
C ALA A 168 -8.66 -19.71 -7.70
N LYS A 169 -8.81 -18.71 -6.82
CA LYS A 169 -7.81 -17.64 -6.66
C LYS A 169 -6.51 -18.18 -6.09
N GLN A 170 -6.57 -19.07 -5.09
CA GLN A 170 -5.37 -19.71 -4.55
C GLN A 170 -4.62 -20.51 -5.62
N ARG A 171 -5.34 -21.28 -6.44
CA ARG A 171 -4.73 -22.02 -7.57
C ARG A 171 -4.10 -21.07 -8.59
N ALA A 172 -4.81 -20.03 -9.02
CA ALA A 172 -4.30 -19.05 -9.98
C ALA A 172 -3.04 -18.35 -9.46
N PHE A 173 -2.99 -18.04 -8.16
CA PHE A 173 -1.81 -17.48 -7.53
C PHE A 173 -0.63 -18.46 -7.56
N GLY A 174 -0.87 -19.74 -7.21
CA GLY A 174 0.13 -20.80 -7.29
C GLY A 174 0.66 -21.01 -8.71
N GLU A 175 -0.21 -20.99 -9.73
CA GLU A 175 0.19 -21.09 -11.14
C GLU A 175 1.06 -19.89 -11.58
N ARG A 176 0.82 -18.70 -11.04
CA ARG A 176 1.57 -17.48 -11.39
C ARG A 176 2.98 -17.43 -10.80
N PHE A 177 3.20 -18.04 -9.64
CA PHE A 177 4.42 -17.87 -8.84
C PHE A 177 5.14 -19.16 -8.46
N GLY A 178 4.54 -20.34 -8.66
CA GLY A 178 5.10 -21.63 -8.27
C GLY A 178 6.41 -22.03 -8.96
N ASP A 179 6.76 -21.38 -10.09
CA ASP A 179 8.07 -21.57 -10.74
C ASP A 179 9.21 -20.78 -10.06
N ARG A 180 8.87 -19.83 -9.17
CA ARG A 180 9.82 -18.91 -8.50
C ARG A 180 9.88 -19.10 -6.99
N PHE A 181 8.78 -19.55 -6.38
CA PHE A 181 8.62 -19.70 -4.93
C PHE A 181 7.95 -21.05 -4.63
N ASP A 182 8.15 -21.60 -3.42
CA ASP A 182 7.37 -22.74 -2.95
C ASP A 182 6.00 -22.25 -2.47
N VAL A 183 5.07 -22.13 -3.42
CA VAL A 183 3.72 -21.62 -3.17
C VAL A 183 2.77 -22.77 -2.86
N ARG A 184 2.13 -22.74 -1.69
CA ARG A 184 1.07 -23.68 -1.33
C ARG A 184 -0.21 -22.97 -0.87
N PRO A 185 -1.39 -23.53 -1.19
CA PRO A 185 -2.63 -23.15 -0.52
C PRO A 185 -2.57 -23.54 0.98
N GLY A 186 -3.23 -22.78 1.83
CA GLY A 186 -3.29 -23.02 3.27
C GLY A 186 -4.54 -22.42 3.93
N SER A 187 -4.71 -22.73 5.21
CA SER A 187 -5.66 -22.03 6.08
C SER A 187 -5.11 -20.65 6.50
N ILE A 188 -5.96 -19.82 7.10
CA ILE A 188 -5.51 -18.53 7.66
C ILE A 188 -4.47 -18.78 8.77
N GLU A 189 -4.67 -19.81 9.60
CA GLU A 189 -3.69 -20.24 10.62
C GLU A 189 -2.34 -20.62 10.00
N ASP A 190 -2.34 -21.40 8.90
CA ASP A 190 -1.11 -21.76 8.19
C ASP A 190 -0.36 -20.52 7.65
N ALA A 191 -1.10 -19.52 7.14
CA ALA A 191 -0.51 -18.28 6.65
C ALA A 191 0.02 -17.41 7.80
N ALA A 192 -0.73 -17.30 8.90
CA ALA A 192 -0.35 -16.50 10.07
C ALA A 192 0.92 -17.02 10.78
N ALA A 193 1.24 -18.30 10.63
CA ALA A 193 2.45 -18.91 11.18
C ALA A 193 3.76 -18.53 10.45
N CYS A 194 3.68 -17.77 9.35
CA CYS A 194 4.86 -17.33 8.59
C CYS A 194 5.64 -16.21 9.31
N ASP A 195 6.88 -15.97 8.86
CA ASP A 195 7.74 -14.90 9.37
C ASP A 195 7.17 -13.52 9.04
N VAL A 196 6.58 -13.39 7.85
CA VAL A 196 5.84 -12.21 7.40
C VAL A 196 4.43 -12.62 7.05
N LEU A 197 3.43 -11.83 7.45
CA LEU A 197 2.03 -11.99 7.11
C LEU A 197 1.52 -10.71 6.47
N SER A 198 0.89 -10.78 5.30
CA SER A 198 0.07 -9.69 4.77
C SER A 198 -1.40 -10.08 4.80
N THR A 199 -2.21 -9.28 5.47
CA THR A 199 -3.68 -9.38 5.44
C THR A 199 -4.24 -8.31 4.51
N ILE A 200 -5.03 -8.75 3.54
CA ILE A 200 -5.49 -7.95 2.39
C ILE A 200 -6.96 -8.24 2.07
N THR A 201 -7.78 -8.42 3.11
CA THR A 201 -9.21 -8.71 3.00
C THR A 201 -10.06 -7.55 3.52
N PRO A 202 -11.23 -7.29 2.91
CA PRO A 202 -12.09 -6.17 3.31
C PRO A 202 -13.08 -6.58 4.41
N VAL A 203 -12.68 -7.41 5.37
CA VAL A 203 -13.59 -7.91 6.42
C VAL A 203 -13.89 -6.84 7.47
N GLU A 204 -15.05 -6.96 8.12
CA GLU A 204 -15.53 -6.07 9.18
C GLU A 204 -15.46 -6.74 10.57
N SER A 205 -14.77 -7.87 10.66
CA SER A 205 -14.61 -8.62 11.90
C SER A 205 -13.32 -9.43 11.83
N PRO A 206 -12.61 -9.61 12.96
CA PRO A 206 -11.33 -10.28 12.97
C PRO A 206 -11.40 -11.69 12.41
N ILE A 207 -10.42 -12.02 11.57
CA ILE A 207 -10.25 -13.35 10.99
C ILE A 207 -8.87 -13.95 11.30
N VAL A 208 -7.94 -13.16 11.85
CA VAL A 208 -6.63 -13.63 12.34
C VAL A 208 -6.61 -13.54 13.85
N GLU A 209 -6.31 -14.66 14.50
CA GLU A 209 -6.19 -14.73 15.96
C GLU A 209 -4.73 -14.64 16.39
N ARG A 210 -4.47 -13.93 17.50
CA ARG A 210 -3.12 -13.79 18.08
C ARG A 210 -2.38 -15.11 18.23
N GLU A 211 -3.08 -16.20 18.58
CA GLU A 211 -2.49 -17.51 18.86
C GLU A 211 -1.94 -18.23 17.62
N TRP A 212 -2.30 -17.79 16.42
CA TRP A 212 -1.78 -18.36 15.17
C TRP A 212 -0.47 -17.69 14.73
N LEU A 213 -0.19 -16.48 15.23
CA LEU A 213 1.01 -15.73 14.90
C LEU A 213 2.24 -16.28 15.62
N GLY A 214 3.34 -16.39 14.90
CA GLY A 214 4.65 -16.70 15.46
C GLY A 214 5.14 -15.61 16.41
N GLU A 215 6.02 -15.96 17.35
CA GLU A 215 6.52 -15.03 18.38
C GLU A 215 7.22 -13.79 17.81
N ARG A 216 7.72 -13.87 16.57
CA ARG A 216 8.49 -12.81 15.90
C ARG A 216 7.90 -12.44 14.52
N THR A 217 6.65 -12.81 14.27
CA THR A 217 5.99 -12.51 12.99
C THR A 217 5.87 -11.01 12.79
N HIS A 218 6.17 -10.54 11.57
CA HIS A 218 5.82 -9.21 11.12
C HIS A 218 4.51 -9.24 10.33
N VAL A 219 3.57 -8.38 10.70
CA VAL A 219 2.26 -8.28 10.07
C VAL A 219 2.15 -6.97 9.30
N ASN A 220 1.80 -7.06 8.02
CA ASN A 220 1.31 -5.96 7.20
C ASN A 220 -0.22 -6.04 7.16
N ALA A 221 -0.90 -5.17 7.92
CA ALA A 221 -2.35 -5.05 7.90
C ALA A 221 -2.75 -4.00 6.86
N ILE A 222 -3.22 -4.48 5.71
CA ILE A 222 -3.45 -3.66 4.51
C ILE A 222 -4.93 -3.61 4.11
N GLY A 223 -5.75 -4.57 4.56
CA GLY A 223 -7.13 -4.74 4.10
C GLY A 223 -8.12 -3.71 4.65
N ALA A 224 -7.87 -3.17 5.84
CA ALA A 224 -8.71 -2.17 6.48
C ALA A 224 -8.55 -0.79 5.79
N ASP A 225 -9.60 -0.36 5.09
CA ASP A 225 -9.60 0.89 4.30
C ASP A 225 -10.82 1.79 4.56
N ALA A 226 -11.64 1.45 5.55
CA ALA A 226 -12.87 2.15 5.91
C ALA A 226 -13.25 1.85 7.37
N ALA A 227 -13.96 2.78 8.00
CA ALA A 227 -14.45 2.62 9.37
C ALA A 227 -15.23 1.30 9.54
N GLY A 228 -14.93 0.57 10.62
CA GLY A 228 -15.51 -0.75 10.93
C GLY A 228 -14.71 -1.93 10.39
N LYS A 229 -13.84 -1.75 9.38
CA LYS A 229 -13.01 -2.83 8.84
C LYS A 229 -11.78 -3.06 9.71
N HIS A 230 -11.47 -4.33 9.97
CA HIS A 230 -10.27 -4.79 10.68
C HIS A 230 -10.20 -6.32 10.56
N GLU A 231 -8.99 -6.86 10.48
CA GLU A 231 -8.69 -8.25 10.17
C GLU A 231 -8.12 -9.04 11.36
N HIS A 232 -7.55 -8.37 12.35
CA HIS A 232 -6.84 -8.95 13.49
C HIS A 232 -7.60 -8.76 14.80
N ASP A 233 -7.45 -9.70 15.73
CA ASP A 233 -8.02 -9.55 17.06
C ASP A 233 -7.28 -8.48 17.89
N ASP A 234 -7.98 -7.87 18.85
CA ASP A 234 -7.40 -6.81 19.70
C ASP A 234 -6.12 -7.25 20.42
N ARG A 235 -6.02 -8.55 20.77
CA ARG A 235 -4.83 -9.11 21.43
C ARG A 235 -3.60 -9.03 20.54
N THR A 236 -3.75 -9.22 19.22
CA THR A 236 -2.66 -9.05 18.26
C THR A 236 -2.13 -7.64 18.29
N LEU A 237 -3.03 -6.65 18.30
CA LEU A 237 -2.66 -5.24 18.30
C LEU A 237 -1.99 -4.82 19.62
N LEU A 238 -2.50 -5.29 20.76
CA LEU A 238 -1.95 -5.02 22.09
C LEU A 238 -0.59 -5.69 22.36
N ASP A 239 -0.32 -6.85 21.75
CA ASP A 239 0.94 -7.58 21.91
C ASP A 239 2.04 -7.12 20.93
N ALA A 240 1.68 -6.35 19.89
CA ALA A 240 2.59 -5.97 18.82
C ALA A 240 3.28 -4.63 19.09
N LYS A 241 4.50 -4.49 18.56
CA LYS A 241 5.05 -3.17 18.25
C LYS A 241 4.24 -2.57 17.10
N LEU A 242 3.29 -1.71 17.44
CA LEU A 242 2.27 -1.19 16.54
C LEU A 242 2.75 0.08 15.82
N VAL A 243 3.08 -0.07 14.54
CA VAL A 243 3.50 1.02 13.65
C VAL A 243 2.35 1.35 12.70
N ILE A 244 2.07 2.62 12.50
CA ILE A 244 0.97 3.09 11.64
C ILE A 244 1.52 3.90 10.45
N ASP A 245 0.74 4.08 9.39
CA ASP A 245 1.16 4.95 8.28
C ASP A 245 0.87 6.42 8.51
N ASP A 246 -0.34 6.76 8.99
CA ASP A 246 -0.74 8.12 9.37
C ASP A 246 -1.75 8.07 10.53
N TYR A 247 -1.53 8.90 11.55
CA TYR A 247 -2.38 8.91 12.75
C TYR A 247 -3.87 9.17 12.46
N GLU A 248 -4.20 10.18 11.67
CA GLU A 248 -5.60 10.56 11.42
C GLU A 248 -6.33 9.50 10.59
N GLN A 249 -5.66 8.91 9.59
CA GLN A 249 -6.24 7.89 8.72
C GLN A 249 -6.35 6.51 9.40
N CYS A 250 -5.34 6.08 10.15
CA CYS A 250 -5.35 4.79 10.85
C CYS A 250 -6.43 4.76 11.94
N THR A 251 -6.50 5.80 12.77
CA THR A 251 -7.52 5.90 13.83
C THR A 251 -8.94 6.03 13.29
N HIS A 252 -9.12 6.48 12.04
CA HIS A 252 -10.43 6.57 11.38
C HIS A 252 -10.82 5.30 10.61
N SER A 253 -9.88 4.65 9.93
CA SER A 253 -10.20 3.67 8.88
C SER A 253 -9.17 2.54 8.67
N GLY A 254 -8.02 2.60 9.35
CA GLY A 254 -7.01 1.54 9.30
C GLY A 254 -7.35 0.39 10.24
N GLU A 255 -6.47 -0.60 10.33
CA GLU A 255 -6.63 -1.78 11.18
C GLU A 255 -6.98 -1.44 12.64
N ILE A 256 -6.44 -0.34 13.16
CA ILE A 256 -6.65 0.07 14.56
C ILE A 256 -8.02 0.74 14.82
N ASN A 257 -8.77 1.14 13.79
CA ASN A 257 -9.90 2.07 13.93
C ASN A 257 -10.98 1.59 14.92
N VAL A 258 -11.32 0.30 14.88
CA VAL A 258 -12.36 -0.28 15.74
C VAL A 258 -11.91 -0.29 17.21
N PRO A 259 -10.82 -0.99 17.58
CA PRO A 259 -10.36 -1.02 18.97
C PRO A 259 -9.96 0.37 19.49
N TRP A 260 -9.51 1.29 18.63
CA TRP A 260 -9.28 2.69 18.99
C TRP A 260 -10.58 3.39 19.39
N SER A 261 -11.62 3.29 18.56
CA SER A 261 -12.92 3.92 18.81
C SER A 261 -13.63 3.37 20.06
N GLU A 262 -13.35 2.11 20.40
CA GLU A 262 -13.88 1.43 21.60
C GLU A 262 -13.06 1.74 22.87
N GLY A 263 -11.88 2.35 22.73
CA GLY A 263 -10.95 2.65 23.82
C GLY A 263 -10.17 1.43 24.32
N THR A 264 -10.11 0.36 23.53
CA THR A 264 -9.23 -0.79 23.77
C THR A 264 -7.77 -0.43 23.45
N LEU A 265 -7.54 0.32 22.37
CA LEU A 265 -6.26 0.95 22.06
C LEU A 265 -6.27 2.43 22.43
N THR A 266 -5.12 2.92 22.83
CA THR A 266 -4.84 4.31 23.21
C THR A 266 -3.53 4.78 22.61
N GLU A 267 -3.24 6.08 22.74
CA GLU A 267 -1.97 6.66 22.26
C GLU A 267 -0.74 5.94 22.82
N ASP A 268 -0.81 5.41 24.05
CA ASP A 268 0.30 4.71 24.70
C ASP A 268 0.61 3.35 24.05
N ASP A 269 -0.32 2.78 23.27
CA ASP A 269 -0.16 1.51 22.57
C ASP A 269 0.47 1.68 21.18
N LEU A 270 0.49 2.91 20.65
CA LEU A 270 1.10 3.22 19.35
C LEU A 270 2.61 3.42 19.53
N TYR A 271 3.42 2.65 18.80
CA TYR A 271 4.87 2.85 18.79
C TYR A 271 5.25 4.12 18.01
N GLY A 272 4.56 4.37 16.89
CA GLY A 272 4.73 5.56 16.07
C GLY A 272 4.41 5.34 14.61
N GLU A 273 4.71 6.35 13.79
CA GLU A 273 4.49 6.29 12.34
C GLU A 273 5.69 5.69 11.60
N LEU A 274 5.42 4.96 10.51
CA LEU A 274 6.46 4.33 9.70
C LEU A 274 7.49 5.34 9.17
N GLY A 275 7.07 6.57 8.86
CA GLY A 275 7.99 7.65 8.46
C GLY A 275 9.06 7.94 9.51
N SER A 276 8.70 7.93 10.80
CA SER A 276 9.66 8.16 11.89
C SER A 276 10.66 7.01 12.04
N VAL A 277 10.24 5.78 11.74
CA VAL A 277 11.13 4.62 11.69
C VAL A 277 12.10 4.74 10.52
N VAL A 278 11.61 5.03 9.33
CA VAL A 278 12.42 5.21 8.11
C VAL A 278 13.40 6.38 8.25
N ALA A 279 13.00 7.48 8.88
CA ALA A 279 13.87 8.62 9.13
C ALA A 279 14.95 8.35 10.21
N GLY A 280 14.84 7.26 10.96
CA GLY A 280 15.73 6.89 12.06
C GLY A 280 15.47 7.63 13.37
N ASP A 281 14.32 8.31 13.48
CA ASP A 281 13.87 8.96 14.73
C ASP A 281 13.33 7.92 15.73
N LEU A 282 12.73 6.84 15.21
CA LEU A 282 12.34 5.66 15.96
C LEU A 282 13.14 4.44 15.47
N ALA A 283 13.45 3.50 16.37
CA ALA A 283 14.06 2.25 15.95
C ALA A 283 13.05 1.39 15.20
N GLY A 284 13.51 0.66 14.18
CA GLY A 284 12.76 -0.44 13.55
C GLY A 284 12.63 -1.63 14.50
N ARG A 285 12.72 -2.86 13.97
CA ARG A 285 12.76 -4.06 14.81
C ARG A 285 14.04 -4.11 15.66
N GLU A 286 13.86 -4.43 16.93
CA GLU A 286 14.92 -4.69 17.90
C GLU A 286 14.92 -6.18 18.32
N PRO A 287 16.04 -6.72 18.84
CA PRO A 287 16.16 -8.15 19.15
C PRO A 287 15.14 -8.70 20.16
N ASP A 288 14.70 -7.85 21.09
CA ASP A 288 13.73 -8.22 22.14
C ASP A 288 12.27 -7.99 21.70
N ASP A 289 12.05 -7.44 20.50
CA ASP A 289 10.70 -7.25 19.96
C ASP A 289 10.07 -8.59 19.58
N GLY A 290 8.83 -8.81 20.04
CA GLY A 290 8.00 -9.93 19.63
C GLY A 290 7.38 -9.69 18.25
N ILE A 291 6.04 -9.62 18.21
CA ILE A 291 5.29 -9.30 17.00
C ILE A 291 5.47 -7.82 16.68
N THR A 292 5.54 -7.52 15.39
CA THR A 292 5.48 -6.15 14.85
C THR A 292 4.31 -6.08 13.91
N LEU A 293 3.51 -5.02 13.96
CA LEU A 293 2.38 -4.84 13.05
C LEU A 293 2.46 -3.45 12.41
N PHE A 294 2.35 -3.40 11.10
CA PHE A 294 2.19 -2.18 10.32
C PHE A 294 0.73 -2.05 9.86
N ASP A 295 0.04 -1.03 10.33
CA ASP A 295 -1.29 -0.63 9.85
C ASP A 295 -1.16 0.34 8.66
N SER A 296 -1.68 -0.05 7.50
CA SER A 296 -1.63 0.76 6.28
C SER A 296 -3.01 1.14 5.77
N THR A 297 -3.26 2.44 5.63
CA THR A 297 -4.45 3.04 5.04
C THR A 297 -4.22 3.60 3.64
N GLY A 298 -2.94 3.75 3.25
CA GLY A 298 -2.49 4.28 1.98
C GLY A 298 -2.48 5.81 1.92
N LEU A 299 -1.30 6.35 1.66
CA LEU A 299 -1.02 7.79 1.70
C LEU A 299 -0.84 8.36 0.30
N ALA A 300 -1.26 9.61 0.08
CA ALA A 300 -1.13 10.27 -1.21
C ALA A 300 0.35 10.48 -1.61
N ILE A 301 1.26 10.63 -0.64
CA ILE A 301 2.71 10.73 -0.87
C ILE A 301 3.27 9.48 -1.58
N GLN A 302 2.70 8.30 -1.33
CA GLN A 302 3.10 7.05 -1.97
C GLN A 302 2.68 7.02 -3.43
N ASP A 303 1.51 7.60 -3.75
CA ASP A 303 1.04 7.74 -5.13
C ASP A 303 1.93 8.74 -5.90
N VAL A 304 2.34 9.84 -5.26
CA VAL A 304 3.31 10.81 -5.82
C VAL A 304 4.65 10.13 -6.11
N ALA A 305 5.19 9.36 -5.16
CA ALA A 305 6.46 8.65 -5.31
C ALA A 305 6.44 7.65 -6.47
N ALA A 306 5.39 6.82 -6.57
CA ALA A 306 5.26 5.86 -7.66
C ALA A 306 5.07 6.57 -9.02
N ALA A 307 4.31 7.67 -9.06
CA ALA A 307 4.15 8.48 -10.25
C ALA A 307 5.47 9.15 -10.67
N HIS A 308 6.27 9.64 -9.73
CA HIS A 308 7.59 10.21 -10.01
C HIS A 308 8.49 9.21 -10.73
N VAL A 309 8.67 8.01 -10.16
CA VAL A 309 9.48 6.94 -10.77
C VAL A 309 8.98 6.60 -12.18
N THR A 310 7.66 6.46 -12.33
CA THR A 310 7.04 6.10 -13.61
C THR A 310 7.26 7.19 -14.67
N TYR A 311 7.06 8.46 -14.30
CA TYR A 311 7.23 9.60 -15.19
C TYR A 311 8.66 9.76 -15.69
N GLU A 312 9.64 9.75 -14.77
CA GLU A 312 11.05 9.92 -15.11
C GLU A 312 11.51 8.80 -16.05
N ARG A 313 11.21 7.54 -15.70
CA ARG A 313 11.57 6.39 -16.54
C ARG A 313 10.86 6.39 -17.89
N ALA A 314 9.58 6.76 -17.95
CA ALA A 314 8.87 6.88 -19.22
C ALA A 314 9.47 7.98 -20.10
N THR A 315 9.85 9.11 -19.50
CA THR A 315 10.47 10.24 -20.22
C THR A 315 11.85 9.86 -20.77
N GLU A 316 12.67 9.17 -19.98
CA GLU A 316 13.98 8.66 -20.40
C GLU A 316 13.88 7.56 -21.46
N GLY A 317 12.88 6.68 -21.31
CA GLY A 317 12.64 5.55 -22.21
C GLY A 317 11.87 5.91 -23.49
N GLY A 318 11.31 7.12 -23.58
CA GLY A 318 10.45 7.54 -24.69
C GLY A 318 9.06 6.86 -24.69
N GLY A 319 8.56 6.49 -23.50
CA GLY A 319 7.26 5.89 -23.27
C GLY A 319 6.11 6.91 -23.21
N GLY A 320 4.88 6.40 -23.32
CA GLY A 320 3.67 7.22 -23.30
C GLY A 320 3.36 7.98 -24.59
N THR A 321 2.21 8.64 -24.58
CA THR A 321 1.72 9.43 -25.72
C THR A 321 1.70 10.93 -25.38
N PRO A 322 2.46 11.78 -26.09
CA PRO A 322 2.39 13.22 -25.90
C PRO A 322 1.03 13.79 -26.30
N PHE A 323 0.41 14.56 -25.40
CA PHE A 323 -0.93 15.11 -25.57
C PHE A 323 -1.00 16.58 -25.16
N SER A 324 -1.67 17.40 -25.97
CA SER A 324 -1.89 18.82 -25.65
C SER A 324 -3.10 18.95 -24.72
N LEU A 325 -2.92 18.63 -23.44
CA LEU A 325 -4.02 18.58 -22.47
C LEU A 325 -4.58 19.95 -22.10
N VAL A 326 -3.71 20.91 -21.85
CA VAL A 326 -4.07 22.26 -21.37
C VAL A 326 -3.68 23.33 -22.39
N GLY A 327 -4.49 24.38 -22.49
CA GLY A 327 -4.17 25.54 -23.31
C GLY A 327 -3.07 26.38 -22.67
N THR A 328 -1.93 26.52 -23.34
CA THR A 328 -0.77 27.29 -22.83
C THR A 328 -0.55 28.61 -23.58
N GLU A 329 -1.50 29.05 -24.39
CA GLU A 329 -1.39 30.30 -25.13
C GLU A 329 -1.41 31.49 -24.15
N THR A 330 -0.31 32.22 -24.12
CA THR A 330 -0.17 33.46 -23.34
C THR A 330 -0.18 34.63 -24.32
N THR A 331 -1.39 35.10 -24.64
CA THR A 331 -1.73 36.21 -25.56
C THR A 331 -1.37 36.06 -27.04
#